data_AF-A0A6P0SNN3-F1
#
_entry.id   AF-A0A6P0SNN3-F1
#
_cell.length_a   1.000
_cell.length_b   1.000
_cell.length_c   1.000
_cell.angle_alpha   90.00
_cell.angle_beta   90.00
_cell.angle_gamma   90.00
#
_symmetry.space_group_name_H-M   'P 1'
#
loop_
_entity.id
_entity.type
_entity.pdbx_description
1 polymer ?
#
loop_
_entity_poly.entity_id
_entity_poly.type
_entity_poly.pdbx_seq_one_letter_code
_entity_poly.pdbx_strand_id
1 'polypeptide(L)'
;MGEALLSRLLAQQLYQPDEVLVSELVEQRRDGLAQEYGIRVTANNQAAAAASEVLLLAIKPQVFEAVAAELVMGRGDNGHSLGTLPMVISILAGVPLERLE
;
A
#
# COMPACT_ATOMS: atom_id res chain seq x y z
N MET A 1 -10.04 6.12 -4.74
CA MET A 1 -10.24 6.41 -3.30
C MET A 1 -8.90 6.62 -2.61
N GLY A 2 -7.89 5.74 -2.78
CA GLY A 2 -6.56 5.92 -2.18
C GLY A 2 -5.93 7.29 -2.43
N GLU A 3 -5.92 7.76 -3.68
CA GLU A 3 -5.41 9.10 -4.04
C GLU A 3 -6.20 10.26 -3.40
N ALA A 4 -7.52 10.10 -3.20
CA ALA A 4 -8.32 11.13 -2.54
C ALA A 4 -7.99 11.24 -1.04
N LEU A 5 -7.69 10.11 -0.38
CA LEU A 5 -7.18 10.12 0.99
C LEU A 5 -5.78 10.71 1.05
N LEU A 6 -4.89 10.25 0.17
CA LEU A 6 -3.52 10.75 0.03
C LEU A 6 -3.48 12.27 -0.10
N SER A 7 -4.18 12.83 -1.09
CA SER A 7 -4.19 14.26 -1.35
C SER A 7 -4.64 15.08 -0.13
N ARG A 8 -5.57 14.57 0.67
CA ARG A 8 -6.04 15.23 1.90
C ARG A 8 -5.08 15.07 3.07
N LEU A 9 -4.42 13.92 3.22
CA LEU A 9 -3.39 13.72 4.23
C LEU A 9 -2.19 14.64 4.01
N LEU A 10 -1.75 14.78 2.76
CA LEU A 10 -0.67 15.68 2.38
C LEU A 10 -1.09 17.15 2.48
N ALA A 11 -2.28 17.51 1.99
CA ALA A 11 -2.75 18.90 2.04
C ALA A 11 -2.97 19.43 3.48
N GLN A 12 -3.27 18.52 4.43
CA GLN A 12 -3.37 18.84 5.87
C GLN A 12 -2.05 18.65 6.62
N GLN A 13 -0.95 18.31 5.92
CA GLN A 13 0.38 18.11 6.49
C GLN A 13 0.41 17.09 7.63
N LEU A 14 -0.47 16.08 7.58
CA LEU A 14 -0.48 14.97 8.53
C LEU A 14 0.61 13.94 8.22
N TYR A 15 1.05 13.90 6.97
CA TYR A 15 2.20 13.14 6.49
C TYR A 15 3.00 14.03 5.54
N GLN A 16 4.32 13.86 5.54
CA GLN A 16 5.21 14.41 4.53
C GLN A 16 5.27 13.50 3.30
N PRO A 17 5.55 14.03 2.10
CA PRO A 17 5.59 13.23 0.88
C PRO A 17 6.59 12.06 0.93
N ASP A 18 7.71 12.21 1.62
CA ASP A 18 8.74 11.19 1.79
C ASP A 18 8.32 10.07 2.76
N GLU A 19 7.35 10.32 3.64
CA GLU A 19 6.75 9.32 4.52
C GLU A 19 5.76 8.40 3.79
N VAL A 20 5.40 8.72 2.54
CA VAL A 20 4.40 7.98 1.77
C VAL A 20 5.03 7.22 0.59
N LEU A 21 4.63 5.96 0.43
CA LEU A 21 4.93 5.11 -0.72
C LEU A 21 3.64 4.56 -1.32
N VAL A 22 3.40 4.81 -2.61
CA VAL A 22 2.24 4.27 -3.33
C VAL A 22 2.66 3.19 -4.32
N SER A 23 2.05 2.00 -4.19
CA SER A 23 2.11 0.96 -5.22
C SER A 23 1.00 1.18 -6.24
N GLU A 24 1.36 1.35 -7.51
CA GLU A 24 0.41 1.50 -8.61
C GLU A 24 0.95 0.78 -9.85
N LEU A 25 0.08 0.05 -10.56
CA LEU A 25 0.49 -0.83 -11.65
C LEU A 25 0.78 -0.06 -12.94
N VAL A 26 -0.01 0.98 -13.22
CA VAL A 26 0.10 1.76 -14.46
C VAL A 26 1.21 2.81 -14.33
N GLU A 27 2.24 2.71 -15.17
CA GLU A 27 3.41 3.61 -15.15
C GLU A 27 3.03 5.08 -15.24
N GLN A 28 2.19 5.45 -16.21
CA GLN A 28 1.73 6.82 -16.37
C GLN A 28 1.02 7.37 -15.13
N ARG A 29 0.31 6.51 -14.38
CA ARG A 29 -0.33 6.89 -13.11
C ARG A 29 0.71 7.06 -12.00
N ARG A 30 1.72 6.20 -11.92
CA ARG A 30 2.85 6.36 -10.97
C ARG A 30 3.57 7.68 -11.19
N ASP A 31 3.91 8.00 -12.43
CA ASP A 31 4.62 9.23 -12.77
C ASP A 31 3.80 10.46 -12.39
N GLY A 32 2.49 10.45 -12.70
CA GLY A 32 1.57 11.51 -12.30
C GLY A 32 1.52 11.71 -10.78
N LEU A 33 1.40 10.61 -10.01
CA LEU A 33 1.39 10.67 -8.55
C LEU A 33 2.70 11.23 -7.96
N ALA A 34 3.85 10.79 -8.49
CA ALA A 34 5.15 11.27 -8.05
C ALA A 34 5.35 12.76 -8.36
N GLN A 35 4.95 13.20 -9.55
CA GLN A 35 5.06 14.60 -9.98
C GLN A 35 4.10 15.52 -9.22
N GLU A 36 2.85 15.10 -9.03
CA GLU A 36 1.81 15.93 -8.40
C GLU A 36 2.02 16.07 -6.89
N TYR A 37 2.36 14.97 -6.21
CA TYR A 37 2.41 14.92 -4.75
C TYR A 37 3.83 14.86 -4.17
N GLY A 38 4.85 14.66 -4.99
CA GLY A 38 6.24 14.52 -4.51
C GLY A 38 6.51 13.25 -3.72
N ILE A 39 5.64 12.24 -3.84
CA ILE A 39 5.72 10.99 -3.08
C ILE A 39 6.61 9.94 -3.76
N ARG A 40 7.00 8.91 -3.00
CA ARG A 40 7.62 7.71 -3.58
C ARG A 40 6.55 6.82 -4.22
N VAL A 41 6.90 6.20 -5.35
CA VAL A 41 6.02 5.28 -6.08
C VAL A 41 6.74 3.99 -6.44
N THR A 42 6.00 2.89 -6.55
CA THR A 42 6.54 1.58 -6.95
C THR A 42 5.51 0.80 -7.75
N ALA A 43 5.97 -0.17 -8.54
CA ALA A 43 5.12 -1.16 -9.21
C ALA A 43 4.98 -2.45 -8.38
N ASN A 44 5.69 -2.55 -7.26
CA ASN A 44 5.84 -3.78 -6.48
C ASN A 44 5.11 -3.66 -5.13
N ASN A 45 4.02 -4.42 -4.99
CA ASN A 45 3.20 -4.47 -3.79
C ASN A 45 3.98 -4.98 -2.57
N GLN A 46 4.81 -6.00 -2.74
CA GLN A 46 5.65 -6.55 -1.67
C GLN A 46 6.65 -5.52 -1.14
N ALA A 47 7.27 -4.75 -2.04
CA ALA A 47 8.20 -3.68 -1.65
C ALA A 47 7.48 -2.57 -0.87
N ALA A 48 6.25 -2.21 -1.28
CA ALA A 48 5.45 -1.24 -0.55
C ALA A 48 5.08 -1.76 0.86
N ALA A 49 4.63 -3.01 0.96
CA ALA A 49 4.27 -3.61 2.24
C ALA A 49 5.47 -3.77 3.19
N ALA A 50 6.63 -4.19 2.67
CA ALA A 50 7.83 -4.37 3.48
C ALA A 50 8.45 -3.05 3.99
N ALA A 51 8.23 -1.95 3.28
CA ALA A 51 8.74 -0.63 3.64
C ALA A 51 7.77 0.20 4.51
N SER A 52 6.59 -0.33 4.83
CA SER A 52 5.53 0.41 5.51
C SER A 52 5.30 -0.09 6.93
N GLU A 53 5.01 0.82 7.86
CA GLU A 53 4.49 0.48 9.18
C GLU A 53 2.95 0.34 9.16
N VAL A 54 2.30 1.06 8.25
CA VAL A 54 0.85 1.02 8.01
C VAL A 54 0.61 0.79 6.51
N LEU A 55 -0.12 -0.27 6.16
CA LEU A 55 -0.46 -0.62 4.79
C LEU A 55 -1.96 -0.34 4.52
N LEU A 56 -2.25 0.64 3.68
CA LEU A 56 -3.60 0.95 3.23
C LEU A 56 -3.94 0.20 1.93
N LEU A 57 -4.86 -0.78 2.01
CA LEU A 57 -5.39 -1.49 0.86
C LEU A 57 -6.50 -0.67 0.19
N ALA A 58 -6.09 0.16 -0.78
CA ALA A 58 -6.96 1.01 -1.59
C ALA A 58 -7.20 0.48 -3.02
N ILE A 59 -7.19 -0.85 -3.17
CA ILE A 59 -7.40 -1.55 -4.44
C ILE A 59 -8.89 -1.82 -4.70
N LYS A 60 -9.22 -2.36 -5.87
CA LYS A 60 -10.56 -2.85 -6.14
C LYS A 60 -10.76 -4.22 -5.47
N PRO A 61 -11.95 -4.53 -4.90
CA PRO A 61 -12.21 -5.84 -4.28
C PRO A 61 -11.93 -7.02 -5.21
N GLN A 62 -12.15 -6.87 -6.53
CA GLN A 62 -11.98 -7.94 -7.50
C GLN A 62 -10.52 -8.41 -7.66
N VAL A 63 -9.55 -7.57 -7.31
CA VAL A 63 -8.12 -7.91 -7.46
C VAL A 63 -7.47 -8.29 -6.12
N PHE A 64 -8.24 -8.33 -5.04
CA PHE A 64 -7.71 -8.57 -3.70
C PHE A 64 -6.97 -9.90 -3.58
N GLU A 65 -7.53 -11.00 -4.08
CA GLU A 65 -6.90 -12.33 -4.00
C GLU A 65 -5.52 -12.37 -4.68
N ALA A 66 -5.38 -11.70 -5.82
CA ALA A 66 -4.10 -11.62 -6.53
C ALA A 66 -3.07 -10.81 -5.73
N VAL A 67 -3.48 -9.67 -5.18
CA VAL A 67 -2.59 -8.83 -4.35
C VAL A 67 -2.23 -9.53 -3.04
N ALA A 68 -3.18 -10.20 -2.39
CA ALA A 68 -2.92 -10.96 -1.17
C ALA A 68 -1.92 -12.09 -1.40
N ALA A 69 -1.99 -12.78 -2.54
CA ALA A 69 -1.02 -13.82 -2.90
C ALA A 69 0.40 -13.26 -3.17
N GLU A 70 0.52 -12.01 -3.60
CA GLU A 70 1.81 -11.32 -3.78
C GLU A 70 2.42 -10.86 -2.44
N LEU A 71 1.58 -10.55 -1.46
CA LEU A 71 1.99 -10.05 -0.14
C LEU A 71 2.46 -11.20 0.76
N VAL A 72 3.73 -11.59 0.63
CA VAL A 72 4.39 -12.55 1.53
C VAL A 72 4.74 -11.83 2.82
N MET A 73 3.77 -11.77 3.73
CA MET A 73 3.90 -11.15 5.03
C MET A 73 4.43 -12.17 6.06
N GLY A 74 5.58 -11.90 6.68
CA GLY A 74 6.07 -12.67 7.83
C GLY A 74 6.84 -13.97 7.55
N ARG A 75 7.21 -14.27 6.29
CA ARG A 75 8.12 -15.39 5.97
C ARG A 75 9.40 -14.87 5.35
N GLY A 76 10.47 -14.80 6.14
CA GLY A 76 11.81 -14.63 5.60
C GLY A 76 12.27 -15.92 4.94
N ASP A 77 12.93 -15.80 3.78
CA ASP A 77 13.48 -16.93 3.00
C ASP A 77 14.43 -17.83 3.81
N ASN A 78 14.90 -17.36 4.97
CA ASN A 78 15.88 -18.03 5.84
C ASN A 78 15.38 -18.29 7.29
N GLY A 79 14.06 -18.35 7.53
CA GLY A 79 13.51 -18.68 8.85
C GLY A 79 13.74 -17.62 9.96
N HIS A 80 14.15 -16.42 9.58
CA HIS A 80 14.24 -15.27 10.48
C HIS A 80 12.98 -14.43 10.31
N SER A 81 12.32 -14.10 11.42
CA SER A 81 11.11 -13.27 11.43
C SER A 81 11.44 -11.90 10.81
N LEU A 82 10.89 -11.62 9.63
CA LEU A 82 11.02 -10.35 8.94
C LEU A 82 10.23 -9.29 9.70
N GLY A 83 10.87 -8.61 10.65
CA GLY A 83 10.34 -7.40 11.30
C GLY A 83 8.95 -7.52 11.93
N THR A 84 8.42 -6.39 12.37
CA THR A 84 7.01 -6.23 12.74
C THR A 84 6.16 -6.16 11.48
N LEU A 85 5.10 -6.96 11.42
CA LEU A 85 4.09 -6.85 10.36
C LEU A 85 3.46 -5.44 10.39
N PRO A 86 3.19 -4.81 9.24
CA PRO A 86 2.47 -3.55 9.20
C PRO A 86 1.05 -3.70 9.70
N MET A 87 0.52 -2.62 10.26
CA MET A 87 -0.92 -2.50 10.47
C MET A 87 -1.64 -2.39 9.13
N VAL A 88 -2.56 -3.30 8.84
CA VAL A 88 -3.34 -3.27 7.59
C VAL A 88 -4.64 -2.50 7.80
N ILE A 89 -4.89 -1.50 6.94
CA ILE A 89 -6.15 -0.77 6.86
C ILE A 89 -6.79 -1.09 5.51
N SER A 90 -8.05 -1.53 5.51
CA SER A 90 -8.78 -1.85 4.28
C SER A 90 -9.94 -0.89 4.06
N ILE A 91 -10.07 -0.39 2.83
CA ILE A 91 -11.25 0.37 2.36
C ILE A 91 -11.99 -0.39 1.24
N LEU A 92 -11.78 -1.71 1.17
CA LEU A 92 -12.38 -2.56 0.15
C LEU A 92 -13.89 -2.71 0.41
N ALA A 93 -14.70 -2.35 -0.59
CA ALA A 93 -16.15 -2.49 -0.49
C ALA A 93 -16.57 -3.96 -0.45
N GLY A 94 -17.32 -4.34 0.59
CA GLY A 94 -17.94 -5.67 0.70
C GLY A 94 -16.96 -6.82 0.99
N VAL A 95 -15.72 -6.53 1.40
CA VAL A 95 -14.75 -7.56 1.81
C VAL A 95 -14.80 -7.70 3.33
N PRO A 96 -15.23 -8.86 3.88
CA PRO A 96 -15.28 -9.07 5.32
C PRO A 96 -13.88 -9.24 5.90
N LEU A 97 -13.75 -9.03 7.22
CA LEU A 97 -12.47 -9.18 7.93
C LEU A 97 -11.88 -10.59 7.77
N GLU A 98 -12.73 -11.62 7.76
CA GLU A 98 -12.35 -13.03 7.55
C GLU A 98 -11.61 -13.28 6.22
N ARG A 99 -11.68 -12.36 5.25
CA ARG A 99 -10.92 -12.43 3.99
C ARG A 99 -9.56 -11.74 4.09
N LEU A 100 -9.35 -10.88 5.08
CA LEU A 100 -8.12 -10.12 5.30
C LEU A 100 -7.15 -10.85 6.26
N GLU A 101 -7.66 -11.78 7.07
CA GLU A 101 -6.93 -12.65 8.00
C GLU A 101 -6.49 -13.96 7.35
#